data_AF-A0A4P2VXC0-F1
#
_entry.id   AF-A0A4P2VXC0-F1
#
_cell.length_a   1.000
_cell.length_b   1.000
_cell.length_c   1.000
_cell.angle_alpha   90.00
_cell.angle_beta   90.00
_cell.angle_gamma   90.00
#
_symmetry.space_group_name_H-M   'P 1'
#
loop_
_entity.id
_entity.type
_entity.pdbx_description
1 polymer ?
#
loop_
_entity_poly.entity_id
_entity_poly.type
_entity_poly.pdbx_seq_one_letter_code
_entity_poly.pdbx_strand_id
1 'polypeptide(L)'
;MKINCREFTQMYKSADKNKSTLLDVRNNEEVQNGSLPWSLHIPIVDLEFRYLEIPSDNEVFIYCKSGGRAEKAEMFLTHKGFKKTRYASPGGYEELKELF
;
A
#
# COMPACT_ATOMS: atom_id res chain seq x y z
N MET A 1 -9.61 -4.32 -1.51
CA MET A 1 -9.62 -5.76 -1.89
C MET A 1 -8.35 -6.47 -1.43
N LYS A 2 -8.46 -7.61 -0.74
CA LYS A 2 -7.29 -8.41 -0.33
C LYS A 2 -6.68 -9.17 -1.53
N ILE A 3 -5.35 -9.16 -1.65
CA ILE A 3 -4.58 -9.99 -2.61
C ILE A 3 -3.32 -10.55 -1.94
N ASN A 4 -2.76 -11.63 -2.48
CA ASN A 4 -1.51 -12.20 -1.98
C ASN A 4 -0.27 -11.44 -2.53
N CYS A 5 0.90 -11.63 -1.93
CA CYS A 5 2.13 -10.91 -2.31
C CYS A 5 2.60 -11.18 -3.75
N ARG A 6 2.37 -12.38 -4.30
CA ARG A 6 2.73 -12.70 -5.68
C ARG A 6 1.87 -11.95 -6.69
N GLU A 7 0.55 -11.98 -6.49
CA GLU A 7 -0.40 -11.22 -7.30
C GLU A 7 -0.13 -9.71 -7.17
N PHE A 8 0.08 -9.22 -5.95
CA PHE A 8 0.45 -7.83 -5.68
C PHE A 8 1.69 -7.43 -6.47
N THR A 9 2.74 -8.26 -6.46
CA THR A 9 3.98 -8.00 -7.19
C THR A 9 3.76 -7.94 -8.70
N GLN A 10 2.96 -8.87 -9.25
CA GLN A 10 2.66 -8.88 -10.69
C GLN A 10 1.92 -7.62 -11.11
N MET A 11 0.89 -7.21 -10.35
CA MET A 11 0.12 -6.00 -10.63
C MET A 11 0.96 -4.74 -10.46
N TYR A 12 1.77 -4.67 -9.40
CA TYR A 12 2.69 -3.55 -9.17
C TYR A 12 3.71 -3.41 -10.30
N LYS A 13 4.27 -4.52 -10.82
CA LYS A 13 5.28 -4.50 -11.90
C LYS A 13 4.69 -4.04 -13.23
N SER A 14 3.39 -4.24 -13.46
CA SER A 14 2.68 -3.80 -14.67
C SER A 14 1.91 -2.48 -14.50
N ALA A 15 1.92 -1.89 -13.30
CA ALA A 15 1.17 -0.69 -12.99
C ALA A 15 1.70 0.55 -13.75
N ASP A 16 0.77 1.35 -14.27
CA ASP A 16 1.06 2.69 -14.78
C ASP A 16 1.23 3.64 -13.59
N LYS A 17 2.45 4.12 -13.35
CA LYS A 17 2.79 5.00 -12.22
C LYS A 17 1.99 6.31 -12.20
N ASN A 18 1.39 6.73 -13.31
CA ASN A 18 0.52 7.92 -13.34
C ASN A 18 -0.91 7.60 -12.91
N LYS A 19 -1.31 6.33 -12.94
CA LYS A 19 -2.67 5.84 -12.64
C LYS A 19 -2.72 4.92 -11.42
N SER A 20 -1.60 4.77 -10.72
CA SER A 20 -1.47 3.91 -9.56
C SER A 20 -0.66 4.57 -8.47
N THR A 21 -1.05 4.34 -7.22
CA THR A 21 -0.31 4.75 -6.02
C THR A 21 0.08 3.51 -5.25
N LEU A 22 1.35 3.38 -4.88
CA LEU A 22 1.81 2.38 -3.94
C LEU A 22 1.93 3.05 -2.57
N LEU A 23 1.09 2.65 -1.62
CA LEU A 23 1.02 3.19 -0.28
C LEU A 23 1.73 2.28 0.71
N ASP A 24 2.80 2.79 1.32
CA ASP A 24 3.45 2.17 2.48
C ASP A 24 2.86 2.75 3.76
N VAL A 25 2.19 1.92 4.58
CA VAL A 25 1.59 2.36 5.86
C VAL A 25 2.39 1.94 7.09
N ARG A 26 3.66 1.56 6.90
CA ARG A 26 4.60 1.24 7.99
C ARG A 26 5.04 2.49 8.75
N ASN A 27 5.69 2.30 9.89
CA ASN A 27 6.28 3.42 10.63
C ASN A 27 7.60 3.89 9.97
N ASN A 28 8.14 5.01 10.43
CA ASN A 28 9.38 5.60 9.89
C ASN A 28 10.59 4.67 10.02
N GLU A 29 10.73 3.98 11.14
CA GLU A 29 11.86 3.06 11.41
C GLU A 29 11.87 1.88 10.43
N GLU A 30 10.71 1.32 10.12
CA GLU A 30 10.56 0.24 9.16
C GLU A 30 10.93 0.68 7.73
N VAL A 31 10.58 1.90 7.35
CA VAL A 31 10.88 2.47 6.02
C VAL A 31 12.35 2.85 5.88
N GLN A 32 12.99 3.32 6.95
CA GLN A 32 14.44 3.58 6.97
C GLN A 32 15.26 2.32 6.67
N ASN A 33 14.74 1.14 7.01
CA ASN A 33 15.36 -0.15 6.71
C ASN A 33 15.05 -0.67 5.28
N GLY A 34 14.37 0.13 4.46
CA GLY A 34 14.02 -0.18 3.09
C GLY A 34 12.52 -0.07 2.84
N SER A 35 12.17 0.27 1.61
CA SER A 35 10.80 0.32 1.11
C SER A 35 10.74 -0.20 -0.33
N LEU A 36 9.53 -0.46 -0.82
CA LEU A 36 9.35 -0.74 -2.23
C LEU A 36 9.58 0.56 -3.02
N PRO A 37 10.23 0.49 -4.21
CA PRO A 37 10.46 1.66 -5.04
C PRO A 37 9.17 2.43 -5.31
N TRP A 38 9.31 3.76 -5.48
CA TRP A 38 8.22 4.71 -5.78
C TRP A 38 7.01 4.69 -4.81
N SER A 39 7.13 4.05 -3.65
CA SER A 39 6.07 4.09 -2.65
C SER A 39 5.88 5.49 -2.07
N LEU A 40 4.62 5.89 -1.92
CA LEU A 40 4.18 6.99 -1.09
C LEU A 40 4.10 6.48 0.35
N HIS A 41 4.89 7.06 1.24
CA HIS A 41 4.91 6.69 2.64
C HIS A 41 3.96 7.58 3.47
N ILE A 42 2.92 6.96 4.02
CA ILE A 42 1.99 7.57 4.97
C ILE A 42 1.75 6.55 6.09
N PRO A 43 2.40 6.70 7.26
CA PRO A 43 2.14 5.83 8.40
C PRO A 43 0.66 5.72 8.71
N ILE A 44 0.18 4.54 9.12
CA ILE A 44 -1.24 4.33 9.38
C ILE A 44 -1.84 5.33 10.40
N VAL A 45 -1.02 5.78 11.36
CA VAL A 45 -1.41 6.78 12.37
C VAL A 45 -1.64 8.18 11.77
N ASP A 46 -1.01 8.47 10.63
CA ASP A 46 -1.12 9.76 9.95
C ASP A 46 -2.14 9.71 8.79
N LEU A 47 -2.60 8.51 8.41
CA LEU A 47 -3.44 8.30 7.24
C LEU A 47 -4.74 9.11 7.31
N GLU A 48 -5.34 9.25 8.49
CA GLU A 48 -6.58 10.01 8.64
C GLU A 48 -6.43 11.50 8.31
N PHE A 49 -5.22 12.04 8.48
CA PHE A 49 -4.89 13.44 8.22
C PHE A 49 -4.30 13.66 6.82
N ARG A 50 -3.67 12.62 6.25
CA ARG A 50 -2.87 12.72 5.01
C ARG A 50 -3.46 12.00 3.80
N TYR A 51 -4.62 11.34 3.92
CA TYR A 51 -5.19 10.58 2.80
C TYR A 51 -5.48 11.40 1.54
N LEU A 52 -5.62 12.73 1.66
CA LEU A 52 -5.79 13.64 0.51
C LEU A 52 -4.54 13.77 -0.36
N GLU A 53 -3.38 13.28 0.11
CA GLU A 53 -2.16 13.15 -0.72
C GLU A 53 -2.29 12.01 -1.74
N ILE A 54 -3.23 11.08 -1.56
CA ILE A 54 -3.45 9.93 -2.43
C ILE A 54 -4.47 10.33 -3.52
N PRO A 55 -4.11 10.28 -4.81
CA PRO A 55 -5.07 10.54 -5.88
C PRO A 55 -6.23 9.53 -5.84
N SER A 56 -7.45 10.02 -5.60
CA SER A 56 -8.64 9.17 -5.39
C SER A 56 -9.11 8.40 -6.63
N ASP A 57 -8.72 8.87 -7.82
CA ASP A 57 -9.08 8.26 -9.10
C ASP A 57 -8.11 7.14 -9.51
N ASN A 58 -6.97 7.04 -8.82
CA ASN A 58 -5.94 6.05 -9.08
C ASN A 58 -6.22 4.73 -8.37
N GLU A 59 -5.63 3.65 -8.90
CA GLU A 59 -5.57 2.38 -8.18
C GLU A 59 -4.54 2.48 -7.03
N VAL A 60 -4.93 2.10 -5.82
CA VAL A 60 -4.09 2.19 -4.63
C VAL A 60 -3.69 0.78 -4.18
N PHE A 61 -2.40 0.48 -4.26
CA PHE A 61 -1.79 -0.73 -3.73
C PHE A 61 -1.23 -0.44 -2.34
N ILE A 62 -1.67 -1.16 -1.32
CA ILE A 62 -1.34 -0.87 0.07
C ILE A 62 -0.55 -2.03 0.65
N TYR A 63 0.56 -1.74 1.30
CA TYR A 63 1.30 -2.73 2.06
C TYR A 63 1.73 -2.18 3.42
N CYS A 64 1.97 -3.10 4.34
CA CYS A 64 2.60 -2.81 5.63
C CYS A 64 3.63 -3.91 5.91
N LYS A 65 4.04 -4.12 7.16
CA LYS A 65 4.96 -5.21 7.50
C LYS A 65 4.45 -6.60 7.14
N SER A 66 3.23 -6.96 7.56
CA SER A 66 2.69 -8.33 7.48
C SER A 66 1.25 -8.46 6.98
N GLY A 67 0.59 -7.33 6.66
CA GLY A 67 -0.77 -7.27 6.09
C GLY A 67 -1.83 -6.61 6.97
N GLY A 68 -1.76 -6.72 8.30
CA GLY A 68 -2.84 -6.26 9.20
C GLY A 68 -3.10 -4.75 9.19
N ARG A 69 -2.05 -3.92 9.12
CA ARG A 69 -2.24 -2.45 8.94
C ARG A 69 -2.74 -2.10 7.55
N ALA A 70 -2.37 -2.88 6.53
CA ALA A 70 -2.77 -2.61 5.15
C ALA A 70 -4.27 -2.84 4.95
N GLU A 71 -4.84 -3.84 5.64
CA GLU A 71 -6.28 -4.07 5.72
C GLU A 71 -7.02 -2.88 6.34
N LYS A 72 -6.55 -2.38 7.50
CA LYS A 72 -7.16 -1.20 8.16
C LYS A 72 -7.11 0.05 7.29
N ALA A 73 -5.97 0.28 6.63
CA ALA A 73 -5.81 1.40 5.71
C ALA A 73 -6.73 1.27 4.49
N GLU A 74 -6.87 0.05 3.93
CA GLU A 74 -7.78 -0.21 2.83
C GLU A 74 -9.23 0.07 3.22
N MET A 75 -9.67 -0.43 4.38
CA MET A 75 -11.01 -0.13 4.89
C MET A 75 -11.22 1.38 5.01
N PHE A 76 -10.29 2.10 5.64
CA PHE A 76 -10.38 3.55 5.79
C PHE A 76 -10.52 4.27 4.44
N LEU A 77 -9.67 3.96 3.47
CA LEU A 77 -9.70 4.60 2.14
C LEU A 77 -11.00 4.27 1.39
N THR A 78 -11.47 3.04 1.46
CA THR A 78 -12.75 2.65 0.88
C THR A 78 -13.91 3.47 1.49
N HIS A 79 -13.92 3.72 2.80
CA HIS A 79 -14.90 4.61 3.45
C HIS A 79 -14.78 6.07 3.02
N LYS A 80 -13.59 6.52 2.61
CA LYS A 80 -13.36 7.87 2.03
C LYS A 80 -13.70 7.96 0.55
N GLY A 81 -14.19 6.89 -0.08
CA GLY A 81 -14.66 6.88 -1.47
C GLY A 81 -13.61 6.44 -2.49
N PHE A 82 -12.44 5.94 -2.06
CA PHE A 82 -11.48 5.33 -2.98
C PHE A 82 -12.06 4.03 -3.52
N LYS A 83 -12.17 3.94 -4.85
CA LYS A 83 -12.90 2.84 -5.51
C LYS A 83 -12.02 1.64 -5.87
N LYS A 84 -10.71 1.85 -5.99
CA LYS A 84 -9.76 0.85 -6.51
C LYS A 84 -8.63 0.66 -5.51
N THR A 85 -8.91 -0.01 -4.39
CA THR A 85 -7.93 -0.27 -3.35
C THR A 85 -7.60 -1.75 -3.30
N ARG A 86 -6.32 -2.08 -3.17
CA ARG A 86 -5.83 -3.45 -2.98
C ARG A 86 -4.80 -3.48 -1.87
N TYR A 87 -4.76 -4.54 -1.08
CA TYR A 87 -3.73 -4.69 -0.05
C TYR A 87 -3.10 -6.08 -0.04
N ALA A 88 -1.80 -6.14 0.24
CA ALA A 88 -1.04 -7.38 0.35
C ALA A 88 -1.27 -8.04 1.72
N SER A 89 -1.82 -9.26 1.74
CA SER A 89 -1.94 -10.08 2.95
C SER A 89 -2.21 -11.55 2.61
N PRO A 90 -1.61 -12.53 3.32
CA PRO A 90 -0.57 -12.37 4.34
C PRO A 90 0.78 -11.95 3.72
N GLY A 91 1.82 -11.82 4.54
CA GLY A 91 3.20 -11.59 4.08
C GLY A 91 3.65 -10.14 4.21
N GLY A 92 2.98 -9.21 3.53
CA GLY A 92 3.34 -7.79 3.55
C GLY A 92 4.78 -7.54 3.07
N TYR A 93 5.44 -6.50 3.58
CA TYR A 93 6.81 -6.15 3.21
C TYR A 93 7.82 -7.27 3.44
N GLU A 94 7.61 -8.11 4.47
CA GLU A 94 8.53 -9.23 4.77
C GLU A 94 8.63 -10.24 3.63
N GLU A 95 7.55 -10.45 2.88
CA GLU A 95 7.56 -11.30 1.70
C GLU A 95 7.85 -10.50 0.43
N LEU A 96 7.26 -9.30 0.30
CA LEU A 96 7.42 -8.47 -0.88
C LEU A 96 8.88 -8.13 -1.17
N LYS A 97 9.70 -7.85 -0.14
CA LYS A 97 11.12 -7.51 -0.30
C LYS A 97 11.95 -8.61 -0.99
N GLU A 98 11.49 -9.86 -0.96
CA GLU A 98 12.16 -11.00 -1.62
C GLU A 98 11.68 -11.20 -3.07
N LEU A 99 10.64 -10.46 -3.50
CA LEU A 99 10.02 -10.54 -4.83
C LEU A 99 10.44 -9.39 -5.77
N PHE A 100 11.24 -8.44 -5.25
CA PHE A 100 11.76 -7.25 -5.95
C PHE A 100 13.28 -7.26 -5.98
#